data_AF-D6RCE0-F1
#
_entry.id   AF-D6RCE0-F1
#
_cell.length_a   1.000
_cell.length_b   1.000
_cell.length_c   1.000
_cell.angle_alpha   90.00
_cell.angle_beta   90.00
_cell.angle_gamma   90.00
#
_symmetry.space_group_name_H-M   'P 1'
#
loop_
_entity.id
_entity.type
_entity.pdbx_description
1 polymer ?
#
loop_
_entity_poly.entity_id
_entity_poly.type
_entity_poly.pdbx_seq_one_letter_code
_entity_poly.pdbx_strand_id
1 'polypeptide(L)'
;MSKKRGALYQLIDRIRRIGFGLEQNNTVKGKVPLQFSGQNEKNRVPRAATSRTERIWPGGVIPYVIGGNFTGSQRAMFKQAMRHWEKHTCVTFIERSDEESYIVFTYRPC
;
A
#
# COMPACT_ATOMS: atom_id res chain seq x y z
N MET A 1 -11.66 38.72 -32.21
CA MET A 1 -10.60 38.15 -31.34
C MET A 1 -11.00 36.76 -30.87
N SER A 2 -10.36 35.71 -31.38
CA SER A 2 -10.75 34.32 -31.11
C SER A 2 -10.08 33.83 -29.82
N LYS A 3 -10.84 33.68 -28.73
CA LYS A 3 -10.36 33.19 -27.43
C LYS A 3 -10.12 31.69 -27.53
N LYS A 4 -8.86 31.27 -27.61
CA LYS A 4 -8.46 29.86 -27.56
C LYS A 4 -8.87 29.28 -26.20
N ARG A 5 -9.77 28.30 -26.19
CA ARG A 5 -10.19 27.59 -24.97
C ARG A 5 -9.02 26.73 -24.47
N GLY A 6 -8.63 26.91 -23.21
CA GLY A 6 -7.52 26.18 -22.59
C GLY A 6 -7.77 24.67 -22.50
N ALA A 7 -6.71 23.88 -22.40
CA ALA A 7 -6.76 22.41 -22.40
C ALA A 7 -7.69 21.84 -21.31
N LEU A 8 -7.80 22.50 -20.15
CA LEU A 8 -8.73 22.16 -19.08
C LEU A 8 -10.20 22.21 -19.55
N TYR A 9 -10.58 23.25 -20.28
CA TYR A 9 -11.95 23.42 -20.78
C TYR A 9 -12.29 22.36 -21.82
N GLN A 10 -11.32 21.99 -22.67
CA GLN A 10 -11.48 20.92 -23.65
C GLN A 10 -11.65 19.54 -23.00
N LEU A 11 -10.97 19.30 -21.87
CA LEU A 11 -11.10 18.07 -21.09
C LEU A 11 -12.49 17.97 -20.45
N ILE A 12 -12.97 19.06 -19.85
CA ILE A 12 -14.28 19.12 -19.21
C ILE A 12 -15.41 18.92 -20.23
N ASP A 13 -15.32 19.54 -21.41
CA ASP A 13 -16.28 19.34 -22.51
C ASP A 13 -16.27 17.89 -23.03
N ARG A 14 -15.13 17.19 -22.96
CA ARG A 14 -15.00 15.79 -23.37
C ARG A 14 -15.64 14.85 -22.36
N ILE A 15 -15.50 15.11 -21.06
CA ILE A 15 -16.12 14.32 -19.99
C ILE A 15 -17.65 14.49 -20.02
N ARG A 16 -18.15 15.72 -20.21
CA ARG A 16 -19.60 15.97 -20.38
C ARG A 16 -20.21 15.23 -21.56
N ARG A 17 -19.45 15.03 -22.65
CA ARG A 17 -19.93 14.36 -23.86
C ARG A 17 -20.05 12.83 -23.71
N ILE A 18 -19.39 12.24 -22.72
CA ILE A 18 -19.41 10.79 -22.46
C ILE A 18 -20.63 10.39 -21.61
N GLY A 19 -21.20 11.32 -20.83
CA GLY A 19 -22.29 11.05 -19.89
C GLY A 19 -23.69 11.28 -20.45
N PHE A 20 -24.08 10.64 -21.56
CA PHE A 20 -25.50 10.47 -21.91
C PHE A 20 -25.68 9.36 -22.95
N GLY A 21 -26.17 8.19 -22.53
CA GLY A 21 -26.42 7.06 -23.43
C GLY A 21 -26.83 5.80 -22.69
N LEU A 22 -28.03 5.82 -22.10
CA LEU A 22 -28.75 4.64 -21.62
C LEU A 22 -29.23 3.80 -22.83
N GLU A 23 -29.13 2.47 -22.69
CA GLU A 23 -29.98 1.41 -23.28
C GLU A 23 -30.42 1.54 -24.76
N GLN A 24 -29.98 0.63 -25.64
CA GLN A 24 -30.86 -0.12 -26.57
C GLN A 24 -30.20 -1.43 -27.04
N ASN A 25 -31.05 -2.46 -27.09
CA ASN A 25 -30.79 -3.86 -27.37
C ASN A 25 -30.65 -4.19 -28.88
N ASN A 26 -30.01 -5.33 -29.16
CA ASN A 26 -30.03 -6.16 -30.39
C ASN A 26 -29.72 -5.53 -31.76
N THR A 27 -28.67 -6.02 -32.43
CA THR A 27 -28.69 -6.66 -33.77
C THR A 27 -27.25 -6.87 -34.28
N VAL A 28 -26.99 -8.09 -34.76
CA VAL A 28 -25.75 -8.57 -35.38
C VAL A 28 -25.24 -7.65 -36.49
N LYS A 29 -23.96 -7.25 -36.46
CA LYS A 29 -22.99 -7.30 -37.58
C LYS A 29 -21.59 -6.91 -37.07
N GLY A 30 -20.61 -7.73 -37.44
CA GLY A 30 -19.24 -7.72 -36.93
C GLY A 30 -18.56 -6.35 -36.87
N LYS A 31 -17.94 -6.07 -35.73
CA LYS A 31 -16.97 -4.99 -35.57
C LYS A 31 -15.69 -5.59 -35.01
N VAL A 32 -14.63 -5.39 -35.79
CA VAL A 32 -13.20 -5.58 -35.53
C VAL A 32 -12.88 -5.40 -34.04
N PRO A 33 -12.07 -6.26 -33.40
CA PRO A 33 -11.58 -5.95 -32.07
C PRO A 33 -10.75 -4.67 -32.22
N LEU A 34 -11.22 -3.59 -31.59
CA LEU A 34 -10.39 -2.43 -31.32
C LEU A 34 -9.27 -2.93 -30.40
N GLN A 35 -8.17 -3.33 -31.02
CA GLN A 35 -6.86 -3.48 -30.42
C GLN A 35 -6.54 -2.14 -29.76
N PHE A 36 -6.85 -2.03 -28.46
CA PHE A 36 -6.37 -0.93 -27.63
C PHE A 36 -4.87 -1.19 -27.39
N SER A 37 -4.08 -0.97 -28.45
CA SER A 37 -2.64 -0.94 -28.40
C SER A 37 -2.24 0.30 -27.60
N GLY A 38 -1.60 0.07 -26.46
CA GLY A 38 -1.13 1.14 -25.59
C GLY A 38 -1.35 0.94 -24.10
N GLN A 39 -1.54 -0.28 -23.62
CA GLN A 39 -1.16 -0.58 -22.23
C GLN A 39 0.37 -0.58 -22.19
N ASN A 40 0.95 0.62 -22.16
CA ASN A 40 2.32 0.82 -21.70
C ASN A 40 2.26 0.56 -20.19
N GLU A 41 2.17 -0.72 -19.81
CA GLU A 41 2.26 -1.19 -18.44
C GLU A 41 3.66 -0.83 -17.97
N LYS A 42 3.79 0.39 -17.47
CA LYS A 42 4.96 0.77 -16.68
C LYS A 42 4.96 -0.23 -15.53
N ASN A 43 5.83 -1.23 -15.61
CA ASN A 43 6.09 -2.20 -14.55
C ASN A 43 6.42 -1.40 -13.28
N ARG A 44 5.40 -1.15 -12.46
CA ARG A 44 5.58 -0.48 -11.18
C ARG A 44 6.15 -1.53 -10.25
N VAL A 45 7.32 -1.24 -9.69
CA VAL A 45 7.90 -2.08 -8.65
C VAL A 45 6.90 -2.11 -7.48
N PRO A 46 6.42 -3.30 -7.06
CA PRO A 46 5.50 -3.40 -5.94
C PRO A 46 6.19 -2.93 -4.66
N ARG A 47 5.42 -2.28 -3.78
CA ARG A 47 5.90 -1.89 -2.46
C ARG A 47 5.98 -3.13 -1.56
N ALA A 48 6.86 -3.11 -0.56
CA ALA A 48 7.00 -4.20 0.42
C ALA A 48 5.85 -4.29 1.45
N ALA A 49 4.81 -3.46 1.33
CA ALA A 49 3.68 -3.45 2.26
C ALA A 49 2.65 -4.52 1.88
N THR A 50 2.09 -5.20 2.89
CA THR A 50 0.99 -6.15 2.69
C THR A 50 -0.36 -5.43 2.63
N SER A 51 -1.28 -5.88 1.78
CA SER A 51 -2.65 -5.38 1.71
C SER A 51 -3.62 -6.10 2.66
N ARG A 52 -3.15 -7.18 3.30
CA ARG A 52 -3.93 -8.07 4.17
C ARG A 52 -4.01 -7.49 5.58
N THR A 53 -5.23 -7.17 6.02
CA THR A 53 -5.47 -6.56 7.33
C THR A 53 -5.18 -7.51 8.48
N GLU A 54 -5.31 -8.82 8.27
CA GLU A 54 -5.02 -9.85 9.28
C GLU A 54 -3.53 -9.96 9.64
N ARG A 55 -2.65 -9.34 8.84
CA ARG A 55 -1.20 -9.29 9.09
C ARG A 55 -0.76 -8.01 9.78
N ILE A 56 -1.70 -7.11 10.08
CA ILE A 56 -1.45 -5.83 10.73
C ILE A 56 -1.64 -6.00 12.23
N TRP A 57 -0.68 -5.51 13.02
CA TRP A 57 -0.77 -5.49 14.47
C TRP A 57 -1.96 -4.63 14.93
N PRO A 58 -2.91 -5.20 15.70
CA PRO A 58 -4.05 -4.46 16.22
C PRO A 58 -3.60 -3.23 17.04
N GLY A 59 -4.18 -2.06 16.75
CA GLY A 59 -3.81 -0.82 17.43
C GLY A 59 -2.37 -0.33 17.19
N GLY A 60 -1.61 -0.97 16.29
CA GLY A 60 -0.19 -0.66 16.08
C GLY A 60 0.69 -1.05 17.27
N VAL A 61 0.20 -1.89 18.19
CA VAL A 61 0.95 -2.35 19.36
C VAL A 61 1.67 -3.65 19.02
N ILE A 62 2.98 -3.69 19.23
CA ILE A 62 3.82 -4.86 18.98
C ILE A 62 4.42 -5.34 20.30
N PRO A 63 3.86 -6.39 20.91
CA PRO A 63 4.47 -7.03 22.08
C PRO A 63 5.79 -7.71 21.69
N TYR A 64 6.84 -7.53 22.49
CA TYR A 64 8.16 -8.11 22.23
C TYR A 64 8.76 -8.84 23.43
N VAL A 65 9.63 -9.81 23.12
CA VAL A 65 10.52 -10.48 24.07
C VAL A 65 11.94 -10.49 23.51
N ILE A 66 12.93 -10.19 24.34
CA ILE A 66 14.36 -10.34 23.98
C ILE A 66 14.90 -11.58 24.67
N GLY A 67 15.26 -12.61 23.89
CA GLY A 67 15.82 -13.85 24.41
C GLY A 67 17.09 -13.66 25.26
N GLY A 68 17.50 -14.69 25.99
CA GLY A 68 18.63 -14.63 26.93
C GLY A 68 19.99 -14.35 26.29
N ASN A 69 20.19 -14.77 25.03
CA ASN A 69 21.51 -14.86 24.39
C ASN A 69 21.95 -13.58 23.67
N PHE A 70 21.72 -12.40 24.27
CA PHE A 70 22.15 -11.12 23.71
C PHE A 70 22.93 -10.28 24.72
N THR A 71 24.01 -9.66 24.26
CA THR A 71 24.81 -8.73 25.04
C THR A 71 24.01 -7.45 25.35
N GLY A 72 24.47 -6.68 26.34
CA GLY A 72 23.86 -5.38 26.67
C GLY A 72 23.86 -4.41 25.48
N SER A 73 24.92 -4.41 24.66
CA SER A 73 25.01 -3.57 23.46
C SER A 73 23.99 -3.97 22.39
N GLN A 74 23.77 -5.27 22.18
CA GLN A 74 22.75 -5.76 21.25
C GLN A 74 21.34 -5.40 21.73
N ARG A 75 21.05 -5.57 23.02
CA ARG A 75 19.79 -5.15 23.63
C ARG A 75 19.54 -3.65 23.45
N ALA A 76 20.57 -2.83 23.65
CA ALA A 76 20.49 -1.39 23.41
C ALA A 76 20.21 -1.07 21.94
N MET A 77 20.86 -1.77 21.01
CA MET A 77 20.63 -1.62 19.57
C MET A 77 19.17 -1.96 19.19
N PHE A 78 18.60 -3.05 19.72
CA PHE A 78 17.20 -3.39 19.48
C PHE A 78 16.26 -2.29 19.99
N LYS A 79 16.48 -1.80 21.22
CA LYS A 79 15.69 -0.70 21.78
C LYS A 79 15.85 0.60 20.99
N GLN A 80 17.03 0.88 20.46
CA GLN A 80 17.25 2.03 19.56
C GLN A 80 16.45 1.90 18.26
N ALA A 81 16.43 0.70 17.66
CA ALA A 81 15.65 0.45 16.46
C ALA A 81 14.14 0.58 16.73
N MET A 82 13.64 0.04 17.85
CA MET A 82 12.22 0.20 18.25
C MET A 82 11.84 1.69 18.37
N ARG A 83 12.64 2.47 19.10
CA ARG A 83 12.45 3.93 19.21
C ARG A 83 12.49 4.66 17.88
N HIS A 84 13.32 4.20 16.95
CA HIS A 84 13.37 4.80 15.61
C HIS A 84 12.03 4.64 14.89
N TRP A 85 11.40 3.47 14.99
CA TRP A 85 10.08 3.22 14.43
C TRP A 85 9.01 4.06 15.13
N GLU A 86 8.95 4.04 16.46
CA GLU A 86 7.96 4.81 17.24
C GLU A 86 8.02 6.32 16.96
N LYS A 87 9.21 6.83 16.60
CA LYS A 87 9.39 8.23 16.21
C LYS A 87 8.82 8.57 14.83
N HIS A 88 8.83 7.63 13.89
CA HIS A 88 8.51 7.90 12.48
C HIS A 88 7.21 7.23 12.01
N THR A 89 6.60 6.40 12.84
CA THR A 89 5.34 5.71 12.55
C THR A 89 4.46 5.71 13.80
N CYS A 90 3.20 5.28 13.64
CA CYS A 90 2.27 5.14 14.76
C CYS A 90 2.35 3.76 15.45
N VAL A 91 3.46 3.04 15.27
CA VAL A 91 3.70 1.75 15.93
C VAL A 91 4.26 1.99 17.32
N THR A 92 3.90 1.13 18.27
CA THR A 92 4.40 1.15 19.65
C THR A 92 4.90 -0.23 20.06
N PHE A 93 5.97 -0.28 20.85
CA PHE A 93 6.55 -1.52 21.35
C PHE A 93 6.33 -1.65 22.86
N ILE A 94 5.81 -2.79 23.29
CA ILE A 94 5.59 -3.09 24.72
C ILE A 94 6.28 -4.39 25.11
N GLU A 95 6.76 -4.45 26.35
CA GLU A 95 7.23 -5.72 26.92
C GLU A 95 6.02 -6.64 27.12
N ARG A 96 6.09 -7.82 26.54
CA ARG A 96 4.98 -8.79 26.54
C ARG A 96 4.59 -9.20 27.97
N SER A 97 3.29 -9.25 28.25
CA SER A 97 2.72 -9.86 29.45
C SER A 97 2.11 -11.23 29.14
N ASP A 98 1.00 -11.24 28.44
CA ASP A 98 0.09 -12.37 28.24
C ASP A 98 -0.45 -12.45 26.80
N GLU A 99 0.06 -11.61 25.90
CA GLU A 99 -0.38 -11.59 24.51
C GLU A 99 0.02 -12.86 23.76
N GLU A 100 -0.92 -13.39 22.97
CA GLU A 100 -0.71 -14.59 22.15
C GLU A 100 0.18 -14.33 20.93
N SER A 101 0.00 -13.16 20.30
CA SER A 101 0.78 -12.70 19.16
C SER A 101 1.85 -11.71 19.63
N TYR A 102 3.12 -12.05 19.41
CA TYR A 102 4.27 -11.23 19.81
C TYR A 102 5.48 -11.55 18.93
N ILE A 103 6.47 -10.67 18.94
CA ILE A 103 7.77 -10.93 18.30
C ILE A 103 8.80 -11.38 19.34
N VAL A 104 9.71 -12.26 18.93
CA VAL A 104 10.86 -12.65 19.76
C VAL A 104 12.13 -12.31 19.02
N PHE A 105 12.97 -11.48 19.63
CA PHE A 105 14.34 -11.35 19.17
C PHE A 105 15.07 -12.65 19.54
N THR A 106 15.48 -13.40 18.53
CA THR A 106 16.18 -14.69 18.68
C THR A 106 17.39 -14.73 17.76
N TYR A 107 18.44 -15.44 18.18
CA TYR A 107 19.54 -15.77 17.28
C TYR A 107 19.12 -16.95 16.40
N ARG A 108 19.16 -16.78 15.08
CA ARG A 108 19.00 -17.87 14.11
C ARG A 108 20.31 -17.96 13.32
N PRO A 109 21.07 -19.06 13.45
CA PRO A 109 22.24 -19.26 12.61
C PRO A 109 21.77 -19.35 11.14
N CYS A 110 22.54 -18.72 10.25
CA CYS A 110 22.27 -18.67 8.81
C CYS A 110 22.50 -20.02 8.13
#